data_AF-A0A9D4LI21-F1
#
_entry.id   AF-A0A9D4LI21-F1
#
_cell.length_a   1.000
_cell.length_b   1.000
_cell.length_c   1.000
_cell.angle_alpha   90.00
_cell.angle_beta   90.00
_cell.angle_gamma   90.00
#
_symmetry.space_group_name_H-M   'P 1'
#
loop_
_entity.id
_entity.type
_entity.pdbx_description
1 polymer ?
#
loop_
_entity_poly.entity_id
_entity_poly.type
_entity_poly.pdbx_seq_one_letter_code
_entity_poly.pdbx_strand_id
1 'polypeptide(L)' 'MIFLDEPTSGIDSYTARYLISNLRNLARRGKIVLLTIHQPSSDIFTLLDKVGPYSATFQCFC' A
#
# COMPACT_ATOMS: atom_id res chain seq x y z
N MET A 1 0.24 14.41 -1.22
CA MET A 1 -0.75 13.38 -1.58
C MET A 1 -0.09 12.49 -2.64
N ILE A 2 -0.13 11.17 -2.48
CA ILE A 2 0.50 10.20 -3.38
C ILE A 2 -0.61 9.29 -3.93
N PHE A 3 -0.60 9.05 -5.24
CA PHE A 3 -1.51 8.14 -5.93
C PHE A 3 -0.70 7.13 -6.72
N LEU A 4 -1.05 5.86 -6.58
CA LEU A 4 -0.36 4.77 -7.26
C LEU A 4 -1.39 3.80 -7.82
N ASP A 5 -1.36 3.57 -9.12
CA ASP A 5 -2.21 2.57 -9.74
C ASP A 5 -1.39 1.29 -9.95
N GLU A 6 -1.80 0.19 -9.31
CA GLU A 6 -1.14 -1.13 -9.37
C GLU A 6 0.38 -1.12 -9.16
N PRO A 7 0.93 -0.51 -8.10
CA PRO A 7 2.37 -0.32 -7.94
C PRO A 7 3.14 -1.62 -7.68
N THR A 8 2.44 -2.73 -7.42
CA THR A 8 3.02 -4.06 -7.24
C THR A 8 3.02 -4.90 -8.52
N SER A 9 2.47 -4.38 -9.62
CA SER A 9 2.42 -5.10 -10.90
C SER A 9 3.83 -5.23 -11.51
N GLY A 10 4.20 -6.44 -11.93
CA GLY A 10 5.46 -6.71 -12.61
C GLY A 10 6.72 -6.68 -11.72
N ILE A 11 6.57 -6.58 -10.39
CA ILE A 11 7.69 -6.69 -9.44
C ILE A 11 7.58 -7.95 -8.58
N ASP A 12 8.71 -8.43 -8.08
CA ASP A 12 8.75 -9.61 -7.23
C ASP A 12 8.16 -9.33 -5.83
N SER A 13 7.79 -10.40 -5.13
CA SER A 13 7.14 -10.34 -3.81
C SER A 13 7.96 -9.60 -2.75
N TYR A 14 9.29 -9.68 -2.78
CA TYR A 14 10.15 -9.01 -1.81
C TYR A 14 10.18 -7.50 -2.08
N THR A 15 10.35 -7.11 -3.34
CA THR A 15 10.32 -5.69 -3.75
C THR A 15 8.95 -5.07 -3.49
N ALA A 16 7.86 -5.80 -3.80
CA ALA A 16 6.51 -5.35 -3.51
C ALA A 16 6.29 -5.12 -2.00
N ARG A 17 6.74 -6.05 -1.16
CA ARG A 17 6.68 -5.91 0.31
C ARG A 17 7.46 -4.69 0.80
N TYR A 18 8.66 -4.47 0.26
CA TYR A 18 9.48 -3.31 0.61
C TYR A 18 8.81 -2.00 0.20
N LEU A 19 8.22 -1.94 -0.99
CA LEU A 19 7.47 -0.78 -1.48
C LEU A 19 6.31 -0.43 -0.56
N ILE A 20 5.44 -1.40 -0.24
CA ILE A 20 4.27 -1.20 0.63
C ILE A 20 4.70 -0.76 2.04
N SER A 21 5.78 -1.32 2.59
CA SER A 21 6.33 -0.90 3.89
C SER A 21 6.77 0.58 3.89
N ASN A 22 7.40 1.03 2.81
CA ASN A 22 7.80 2.44 2.67
C ASN A 22 6.59 3.37 2.53
N LEU A 23 5.59 2.99 1.73
CA LEU A 23 4.35 3.74 1.58
C LEU A 23 3.60 3.88 2.91
N ARG A 24 3.56 2.81 3.71
CA ARG A 24 3.02 2.83 5.07
C ARG A 24 3.79 3.79 5.97
N ASN A 25 5.12 3.85 5.89
CA ASN A 25 5.92 4.81 6.65
C ASN A 25 5.64 6.26 6.24
N LEU A 26 5.43 6.52 4.95
CA LEU A 26 5.01 7.85 4.46
C LEU A 26 3.62 8.21 5.00
N ALA A 27 2.69 7.26 4.99
CA ALA A 27 1.35 7.42 5.54
C ALA A 27 1.39 7.81 7.03
N ARG A 28 2.22 7.11 7.84
CA ARG A 28 2.45 7.41 9.26
C ARG A 28 3.08 8.78 9.53
N ARG A 29 3.77 9.37 8.55
CA ARG A 29 4.32 10.74 8.63
C ARG A 29 3.29 11.82 8.26
N GLY A 30 2.00 11.47 8.16
CA GLY A 30 0.92 12.41 7.85
C GLY A 30 0.74 12.67 6.36
N LYS A 31 1.29 11.83 5.47
CA LYS A 31 0.99 11.89 4.04
C LYS A 31 -0.24 11.05 3.73
N ILE A 32 -1.09 11.51 2.83
CA ILE A 32 -2.18 10.71 2.26
C ILE A 32 -1.60 9.88 1.11
N VAL A 33 -1.79 8.57 1.14
CA VAL A 33 -1.30 7.61 0.14
C VAL A 33 -2.46 6.75 -0.33
N LEU A 34 -2.92 6.98 -1.56
CA LEU A 34 -3.93 6.16 -2.22
C LEU A 34 -3.24 5.17 -3.17
N LEU A 35 -3.60 3.89 -3.09
CA LEU A 35 -3.08 2.89 -4.01
C LEU A 35 -4.13 1.83 -4.38
N THR A 36 -4.03 1.26 -5.58
CA THR A 36 -4.82 0.11 -6.02
C THR A 36 -3.90 -1.12 -6.10
N ILE A 37 -4.37 -2.29 -5.65
CA ILE A 37 -3.61 -3.54 -5.77
C ILE A 37 -4.53 -4.59 -6.36
N HIS A 38 -4.23 -5.01 -7.59
CA HIS A 38 -4.88 -6.15 -8.23
C HIS A 38 -4.25 -7.43 -7.63
N GLN A 39 -5.01 -8.15 -6.80
CA GLN A 39 -4.61 -9.43 -6.18
C GLN A 39 -3.40 -9.36 -5.20
N PRO A 40 -3.59 -8.83 -3.98
CA PRO A 40 -2.52 -8.79 -2.98
C PRO A 40 -2.11 -10.20 -2.53
N SER A 41 -0.81 -10.42 -2.33
CA SER A 41 -0.33 -11.59 -1.60
C SER A 41 -0.67 -11.50 -0.12
N SER A 42 -0.71 -12.64 0.59
CA SER A 42 -0.95 -12.70 2.04
C SER A 42 -0.01 -11.80 2.83
N ASP A 43 1.26 -11.76 2.43
CA ASP A 43 2.30 -10.95 3.09
C ASP A 43 2.03 -9.46 2.94
N ILE A 44 1.56 -9.02 1.78
CA ILE A 44 1.21 -7.62 1.51
C ILE A 44 -0.09 -7.27 2.23
N PHE A 45 -1.06 -8.18 2.25
CA PHE A 45 -2.34 -7.98 2.93
C PHE A 45 -2.15 -7.64 4.42
N THR A 46 -1.24 -8.32 5.11
CA THR A 46 -0.91 -8.01 6.52
C THR A 46 -0.25 -6.63 6.74
N LEU A 47 0.29 -6.01 5.69
CA LEU A 47 0.90 -4.68 5.77
C LEU A 47 -0.09 -3.56 5.51
N LEU A 48 -1.25 -3.86 4.93
CA LEU A 48 -2.28 -2.90 4.53
C LEU A 48 -3.27 -2.57 5.67
N ASP A 49 -3.03 -3.07 6.88
CA ASP A 49 -3.86 -2.81 8.06
C ASP A 49 -4.21 -1.33 8.21
N LYS A 50 -5.52 -1.07 8.37
CA LYS A 50 -6.19 0.25 8.46
C LYS A 50 -5.34 1.25 9.25
N VAL A 51 -4.62 2.12 8.54
CA VAL A 51 -3.74 3.13 9.14
C VAL A 51 -4.59 4.29 9.69
N GLY A 52 -5.30 4.07 10.80
CA GLY A 52 -5.93 5.14 11.59
C GLY A 52 -6.98 6.03 10.88
N PRO A 53 -7.64 6.92 11.64
CA PRO A 53 -8.72 7.77 11.11
C PRO A 53 -8.25 8.86 10.11
N TYR A 54 -6.96 9.13 10.01
CA TYR A 54 -6.40 10.25 9.22
C TYR A 54 -5.35 9.85 8.19
N SER A 55 -5.05 8.55 8.03
CA SER A 55 -4.02 8.07 7.10
C SER A 55 -4.61 7.00 6.19
N ALA A 56 -5.37 7.46 5.19
CA ALA A 56 -6.13 6.56 4.36
C ALA A 56 -5.24 5.90 3.30
N THR A 57 -4.78 4.67 3.58
CA THR A 57 -4.45 3.71 2.53
C THR A 57 -5.77 3.05 2.14
N PHE A 58 -6.44 3.53 1.10
CA PHE A 58 -7.56 2.79 0.54
C PHE A 58 -7.00 1.69 -0.34
N GLN A 59 -7.68 0.54 -0.30
CA GLN A 59 -7.42 -0.59 -1.16
C GLN A 59 -8.68 -0.82 -1.98
N CYS A 60 -8.58 -0.67 -3.30
CA CYS A 60 -9.63 -1.11 -4.21
C CYS A 60 -9.36 -2.58 -4.53
N PHE A 61 -10.30 -3.46 -4.16
CA PHE A 61 -10.30 -4.87 -4.58
C PHE A 61 -11.10 -4.96 -5.87
N CYS A 62 -10.44 -5.29 -6.98
CA CYS A 62 -11.06 -5.88 -8.16
C CYS A 62 -10.62 -7.34 -8.24
#